data_AF-A0AB39JCR6-F1
#
_entry.id   AF-A0AB39JCR6-F1
#
_cell.length_a   1.000
_cell.length_b   1.000
_cell.length_c   1.000
_cell.angle_alpha   90.00
_cell.angle_beta   90.00
_cell.angle_gamma   90.00
#
_symmetry.space_group_name_H-M   'P 1'
#
loop_
_entity.id
_entity.type
_entity.pdbx_description
1 polymer ?
#
loop_
_entity_poly.entity_id
_entity_poly.type
_entity_poly.pdbx_seq_one_letter_code
_entity_poly.pdbx_strand_id
1 'polypeptide(L)'
;MSIFHYISVCVPVTLAFAVPYVLRRHGFTDEKKYRWLLYLACVLFCISWYLPSPLIEGRDTSFTTHFVGGGLFTGLLWVYLVLAMRWRSRWLVMAFSLFALVSALGCINELAELFMVKFGLASITLDDTNWDILANTLGASAVWIGRALANLAAKKGRR
;
A
#
# COMPACT_ATOMS: atom_id res chain seq x y z
N MET A 1 -19.24 3.54 10.99
CA MET A 1 -18.63 2.41 11.73
C MET A 1 -18.73 1.09 10.99
N SER A 2 -19.90 0.62 10.54
CA SER A 2 -19.98 -0.68 9.83
C SER A 2 -19.18 -0.72 8.53
N ILE A 3 -19.23 0.34 7.70
CA ILE A 3 -18.58 0.37 6.38
C ILE A 3 -17.05 0.30 6.45
N PHE A 4 -16.42 0.91 7.45
CA PHE A 4 -14.98 0.88 7.63
C PHE A 4 -14.47 -0.52 8.03
N HIS A 5 -15.22 -1.26 8.84
CA HIS A 5 -14.89 -2.66 9.13
C HIS A 5 -14.97 -3.52 7.86
N TYR A 6 -16.01 -3.32 7.03
CA TYR A 6 -16.10 -3.99 5.75
C TYR A 6 -14.91 -3.66 4.83
N ILE A 7 -14.54 -2.39 4.70
CA ILE A 7 -13.37 -1.98 3.90
C ILE A 7 -12.09 -2.64 4.44
N SER A 8 -11.89 -2.59 5.77
CA SER A 8 -10.70 -3.14 6.43
C SER A 8 -10.48 -4.63 6.20
N VAL A 9 -11.53 -5.39 5.87
CA VAL A 9 -11.46 -6.85 5.62
C VAL A 9 -11.64 -7.19 4.14
N CYS A 10 -12.66 -6.64 3.48
CA CYS A 10 -13.02 -6.99 2.12
C CYS A 10 -11.93 -6.60 1.12
N VAL A 11 -11.29 -5.44 1.28
CA VAL A 11 -10.20 -4.99 0.39
C VAL A 11 -9.00 -5.95 0.47
N PRO A 12 -8.40 -6.21 1.64
CA PRO A 12 -7.24 -7.11 1.72
C PRO A 12 -7.59 -8.55 1.34
N VAL A 13 -8.77 -9.05 1.70
CA VAL A 13 -9.25 -10.38 1.27
C VAL A 13 -9.33 -10.46 -0.26
N THR A 14 -9.97 -9.48 -0.89
CA THR A 14 -10.10 -9.44 -2.35
C THR A 14 -8.73 -9.41 -3.02
N LEU A 15 -7.80 -8.59 -2.54
CA LEU A 15 -6.45 -8.49 -3.10
C LEU A 15 -5.62 -9.77 -2.88
N ALA A 16 -5.77 -10.42 -1.72
CA ALA A 16 -5.11 -11.69 -1.41
C ALA A 16 -5.49 -12.81 -2.38
N PHE A 17 -6.68 -12.77 -2.99
CA PHE A 17 -7.11 -13.74 -3.99
C PHE A 17 -6.89 -13.24 -5.43
N ALA A 18 -7.26 -11.99 -5.72
CA ALA A 18 -7.26 -11.43 -7.06
C ALA A 18 -5.83 -11.27 -7.61
N VAL A 19 -4.90 -10.71 -6.82
CA VAL A 19 -3.54 -10.44 -7.32
C VAL A 19 -2.81 -11.73 -7.68
N PRO A 20 -2.77 -12.78 -6.84
CA PRO A 20 -2.16 -14.05 -7.23
C PRO A 20 -2.89 -14.76 -8.37
N TYR A 21 -4.22 -14.61 -8.48
CA TYR A 21 -4.98 -15.15 -9.60
C TYR A 21 -4.55 -14.52 -10.93
N VAL A 22 -4.52 -13.19 -10.99
CA VAL A 22 -4.09 -12.43 -12.19
C VAL A 22 -2.65 -12.77 -12.55
N LEU A 23 -1.73 -12.74 -11.58
CA LEU A 23 -0.32 -13.08 -11.83
C LEU A 23 -0.15 -14.48 -12.44
N ARG A 24 -0.84 -15.48 -11.88
CA ARG A 24 -0.80 -16.85 -12.41
C ARG A 24 -1.41 -16.96 -13.80
N ARG A 25 -2.50 -16.25 -14.06
CA ARG A 25 -3.15 -16.22 -15.39
C ARG A 25 -2.23 -15.64 -16.47
N HIS A 26 -1.33 -14.72 -16.10
CA HIS A 26 -0.31 -14.17 -16.98
C HIS A 26 1.03 -14.93 -16.95
N GLY A 27 1.09 -16.13 -16.35
CA GLY A 27 2.27 -16.99 -16.38
C GLY A 27 3.32 -16.69 -15.30
N PHE A 28 3.07 -15.77 -14.37
CA PHE A 28 3.99 -15.45 -13.26
C PHE A 28 3.82 -16.45 -12.10
N THR A 29 4.48 -17.62 -12.20
CA THR A 29 4.36 -18.70 -11.21
C THR A 29 5.19 -18.49 -9.94
N ASP A 30 6.22 -17.64 -9.99
CA ASP A 30 7.08 -17.33 -8.85
C ASP A 30 6.37 -16.58 -7.72
N GLU A 31 5.17 -16.05 -7.99
CA GLU A 31 4.38 -15.32 -7.00
C GLU A 31 4.19 -16.11 -5.71
N LYS A 32 4.04 -17.44 -5.79
CA LYS A 32 3.86 -18.32 -4.60
C LYS A 32 5.01 -18.17 -3.60
N LYS A 33 6.25 -18.02 -4.09
CA LYS A 33 7.44 -17.87 -3.24
C LYS A 33 7.43 -16.56 -2.45
N TYR A 34 6.85 -15.51 -3.03
CA TYR A 34 6.85 -14.16 -2.48
C TYR A 34 5.51 -13.77 -1.85
N ARG A 35 4.50 -14.66 -1.89
CA ARG A 35 3.13 -14.40 -1.45
C ARG A 35 3.01 -13.94 0.01
N TRP A 36 3.96 -14.33 0.86
CA TRP A 36 4.02 -13.85 2.24
C TRP A 36 4.10 -12.31 2.33
N LEU A 37 4.73 -11.64 1.36
CA LEU A 37 4.79 -10.17 1.29
C LEU A 37 3.40 -9.57 1.07
N LEU A 38 2.62 -10.19 0.18
CA LEU A 38 1.23 -9.78 -0.05
C LEU A 38 0.39 -9.97 1.22
N TYR A 39 0.53 -11.11 1.90
CA TYR A 39 -0.20 -11.35 3.14
C TYR A 39 0.20 -10.38 4.25
N LEU A 40 1.50 -10.08 4.38
CA LEU A 40 1.96 -9.05 5.31
C LEU A 40 1.37 -7.68 4.98
N ALA A 41 1.35 -7.30 3.70
CA ALA A 41 0.70 -6.07 3.25
C ALA A 41 -0.78 -6.08 3.65
N CYS A 42 -1.53 -7.12 3.30
CA CYS A 42 -2.95 -7.27 3.65
C CYS A 42 -3.20 -7.16 5.17
N VAL A 43 -2.36 -7.78 6.00
CA VAL A 43 -2.47 -7.70 7.46
C VAL A 43 -2.20 -6.28 7.95
N LEU A 44 -1.18 -5.60 7.41
CA LEU A 44 -0.89 -4.20 7.75
C LEU A 44 -2.05 -3.28 7.34
N PHE A 45 -2.66 -3.52 6.18
CA PHE A 45 -3.88 -2.83 5.76
C PHE A 45 -4.98 -3.03 6.79
N CYS A 46 -5.31 -4.27 7.15
CA CYS A 46 -6.34 -4.56 8.16
C CYS A 46 -6.07 -3.82 9.48
N ILE A 47 -4.86 -3.96 10.03
CA ILE A 47 -4.50 -3.41 11.35
C ILE A 47 -4.50 -1.89 11.33
N SER A 48 -4.13 -1.25 10.22
CA SER A 48 -4.03 0.20 10.11
C SER A 48 -5.33 0.93 10.49
N TRP A 49 -6.49 0.35 10.20
CA TRP A 49 -7.82 0.88 10.54
C TRP A 49 -8.11 0.95 12.04
N TYR A 50 -7.31 0.28 12.86
CA TYR A 50 -7.47 0.20 14.31
C TYR A 50 -6.31 0.86 15.07
N LEU A 51 -5.33 1.41 14.34
CA LEU A 51 -4.24 2.15 14.95
C LEU A 51 -4.67 3.59 15.24
N PRO A 52 -4.27 4.16 16.39
CA PRO A 52 -4.53 5.56 16.68
C PRO A 52 -3.79 6.44 15.67
N SER A 53 -4.49 7.43 15.13
CA SER A 53 -3.90 8.48 14.31
C SER A 53 -3.59 9.71 15.16
N PRO A 54 -2.42 10.35 15.02
CA PRO A 54 -2.16 11.62 15.69
C PRO A 54 -3.05 12.71 15.09
N LEU A 55 -3.53 13.62 15.95
CA LEU A 55 -4.17 14.84 15.47
C LEU A 55 -3.09 15.78 14.92
N ILE A 56 -3.23 16.17 13.66
CA ILE A 56 -2.35 17.15 13.01
C ILE A 56 -3.12 18.45 12.91
N GLU A 57 -2.56 19.52 13.49
CA GLU A 57 -3.25 20.84 13.57
C GLU A 57 -4.65 20.76 14.20
N GLY A 58 -4.85 19.80 15.12
CA GLY A 58 -6.14 19.58 15.79
C GLY A 58 -7.18 18.82 14.96
N ARG A 59 -6.83 18.33 13.77
CA ARG A 59 -7.71 17.56 12.87
C ARG A 59 -7.32 16.09 12.86
N ASP A 60 -8.32 15.22 12.72
CA ASP A 60 -8.10 13.79 12.49
C ASP A 60 -7.91 13.52 11.00
N THR A 61 -6.65 13.54 10.57
CA THR A 61 -6.25 13.33 9.18
C THR A 61 -6.11 11.85 8.82
N SER A 62 -6.40 10.91 9.75
CA SER A 62 -6.17 9.48 9.53
C SER A 62 -4.73 9.11 9.09
N PHE A 63 -3.75 9.98 9.36
CA PHE A 63 -2.36 9.86 8.91
C PHE A 63 -1.74 8.48 9.16
N THR A 64 -1.94 7.89 10.33
CA THR A 64 -1.40 6.54 10.62
C THR A 64 -2.01 5.48 9.70
N THR A 65 -3.32 5.58 9.43
CA THR A 65 -4.05 4.69 8.52
C THR A 65 -3.48 4.80 7.11
N HIS A 66 -3.28 6.01 6.58
CA HIS A 66 -2.68 6.20 5.25
C HIS A 66 -1.21 5.80 5.22
N PHE A 67 -0.43 6.05 6.27
CA PHE A 67 0.98 5.67 6.32
C PHE A 67 1.15 4.14 6.30
N VAL A 68 0.42 3.42 7.16
CA VAL A 68 0.53 1.96 7.31
C VAL A 68 -0.29 1.24 6.24
N GLY A 69 -1.58 1.53 6.17
CA GLY A 69 -2.54 0.88 5.29
C GLY A 69 -2.49 1.36 3.86
N GLY A 70 -2.01 2.57 3.60
CA GLY A 70 -1.75 3.05 2.25
C GLY A 70 -0.28 2.85 1.85
N GLY A 71 0.64 3.50 2.54
CA GLY A 71 2.06 3.56 2.18
C GLY A 71 2.82 2.24 2.34
N LEU A 72 2.91 1.70 3.57
CA LEU A 72 3.62 0.43 3.82
C LEU A 72 2.99 -0.72 3.04
N PHE A 73 1.65 -0.78 3.03
CA PHE A 73 0.89 -1.71 2.20
C PHE A 73 1.30 -1.64 0.73
N THR A 74 1.23 -0.44 0.12
CA THR A 74 1.55 -0.24 -1.30
C THR A 74 3.01 -0.57 -1.60
N GLY A 75 3.93 -0.19 -0.72
CA GLY A 75 5.34 -0.51 -0.83
C GLY A 75 5.58 -2.03 -0.85
N LEU A 76 4.96 -2.78 0.07
CA LEU A 76 5.11 -4.23 0.12
C LEU A 76 4.44 -4.94 -1.06
N LEU A 77 3.26 -4.47 -1.47
CA LEU A 77 2.59 -4.93 -2.68
C LEU A 77 3.48 -4.71 -3.91
N TRP A 78 4.11 -3.54 -4.02
CA TRP A 78 5.06 -3.24 -5.10
C TRP A 78 6.26 -4.19 -5.07
N VAL A 79 6.87 -4.42 -3.90
CA VAL A 79 7.99 -5.38 -3.78
C VAL A 79 7.56 -6.78 -4.18
N TYR A 80 6.38 -7.22 -3.75
CA TYR A 80 5.79 -8.51 -4.15
C TYR A 80 5.67 -8.62 -5.67
N LEU A 81 5.08 -7.62 -6.32
CA LEU A 81 4.90 -7.57 -7.77
C LEU A 81 6.23 -7.62 -8.52
N VAL A 82 7.21 -6.83 -8.08
CA VAL A 82 8.57 -6.81 -8.67
C VAL A 82 9.25 -8.18 -8.58
N LEU A 83 9.12 -8.85 -7.43
CA LEU A 83 9.74 -10.16 -7.23
C LEU A 83 8.99 -11.26 -7.98
N ALA A 84 7.66 -11.24 -7.96
CA ALA A 84 6.80 -12.21 -8.64
C ALA A 84 6.96 -12.16 -10.17
N MET A 85 7.10 -10.96 -10.74
CA MET A 85 7.33 -10.76 -12.18
C MET A 85 8.81 -10.85 -12.57
N ARG A 86 9.72 -11.07 -11.60
CA ARG A 86 11.18 -10.95 -11.77
C ARG A 86 11.61 -9.66 -12.46
N TRP A 87 10.88 -8.58 -12.22
CA TRP A 87 11.08 -7.33 -12.94
C TRP A 87 12.39 -6.67 -12.51
N ARG A 88 13.29 -6.47 -13.48
CA ARG A 88 14.55 -5.76 -13.30
C ARG A 88 14.60 -4.61 -14.29
N SER A 89 14.75 -3.40 -13.78
CA SER A 89 14.91 -2.20 -14.60
C SER A 89 15.89 -1.23 -13.94
N ARG A 90 16.16 -0.12 -14.64
CA ARG A 90 16.98 0.98 -14.11
C ARG A 90 16.31 1.53 -12.84
N TRP A 91 17.13 2.01 -11.90
CA TRP A 91 16.64 2.46 -10.59
C TRP A 91 15.55 3.53 -10.70
N LEU A 92 15.67 4.45 -11.66
CA LEU A 92 14.67 5.49 -11.95
C LEU A 92 13.32 4.90 -12.36
N VAL A 93 13.31 3.89 -13.24
CA VAL A 93 12.07 3.23 -13.68
C VAL A 93 11.40 2.52 -12.52
N MET A 94 12.20 1.87 -11.69
CA MET A 94 11.71 1.20 -10.49
C MET A 94 11.10 2.23 -9.51
N ALA A 95 11.77 3.36 -9.27
CA ALA A 95 11.28 4.43 -8.40
C ALA A 95 10.00 5.08 -8.95
N PHE A 96 9.98 5.37 -10.26
CA PHE A 96 8.81 5.87 -10.95
C PHE A 96 7.63 4.89 -10.86
N SER A 97 7.86 3.59 -11.01
CA SER A 97 6.79 2.59 -10.90
C SER A 97 6.18 2.53 -9.49
N LEU A 98 6.99 2.71 -8.44
CA LEU A 98 6.48 2.80 -7.07
C LEU A 98 5.66 4.09 -6.90
N PHE A 99 6.20 5.24 -7.34
CA PHE A 99 5.50 6.51 -7.29
C PHE A 99 4.15 6.46 -8.04
N ALA A 100 4.13 5.87 -9.23
CA ALA A 100 2.92 5.69 -10.02
C ALA A 100 1.89 4.82 -9.29
N LEU A 101 2.33 3.73 -8.65
CA LEU A 101 1.43 2.86 -7.88
C LEU A 101 0.85 3.58 -6.66
N VAL A 102 1.69 4.30 -5.90
CA VAL A 102 1.25 5.10 -4.74
C VAL A 102 0.26 6.16 -5.17
N SER A 103 0.57 6.90 -6.25
CA SER A 103 -0.31 7.94 -6.78
C SER A 103 -1.64 7.37 -7.27
N ALA A 104 -1.62 6.24 -7.98
CA ALA A 104 -2.83 5.61 -8.49
C ALA A 104 -3.73 5.10 -7.36
N LEU A 105 -3.17 4.42 -6.36
CA LEU A 105 -3.95 3.92 -5.22
C LEU A 105 -4.42 5.06 -4.32
N GLY A 106 -3.62 6.10 -4.11
CA GLY A 106 -4.04 7.31 -3.41
C GLY A 106 -5.22 7.99 -4.09
N CYS A 107 -5.16 8.16 -5.42
CA CYS A 107 -6.27 8.72 -6.19
C CYS A 107 -7.54 7.86 -6.11
N ILE A 108 -7.42 6.54 -6.20
CA ILE A 108 -8.57 5.63 -6.03
C ILE A 108 -9.18 5.78 -4.63
N ASN A 109 -8.33 5.94 -3.60
CA ASN A 109 -8.79 6.12 -2.23
C ASN A 109 -9.61 7.42 -2.06
N GLU A 110 -9.07 8.56 -2.51
CA GLU A 110 -9.79 9.85 -2.49
C GLU A 110 -11.12 9.79 -3.25
N LEU A 111 -11.13 9.13 -4.42
CA LEU A 111 -12.37 8.95 -5.20
C LEU A 111 -13.40 8.08 -4.46
N ALA A 112 -12.95 7.05 -3.74
CA ALA A 112 -13.82 6.22 -2.93
C ALA A 112 -14.39 7.00 -1.73
N GLU A 113 -13.58 7.81 -1.06
CA GLU A 113 -14.01 8.67 0.03
C GLU A 113 -15.01 9.74 -0.43
N LEU A 114 -14.71 10.42 -1.54
CA LEU A 114 -15.63 11.37 -2.17
C LEU A 114 -16.96 10.70 -2.52
N PHE A 115 -16.92 9.49 -3.10
CA PHE A 115 -18.13 8.71 -3.39
C PHE A 115 -18.91 8.41 -2.11
N MET A 116 -18.27 7.90 -1.07
CA MET A 116 -18.93 7.57 0.19
C MET A 116 -19.59 8.79 0.84
N VAL A 117 -18.93 9.96 0.81
CA VAL A 117 -19.49 11.21 1.34
C VAL A 117 -20.65 11.70 0.47
N LYS A 118 -20.51 11.72 -0.87
CA LYS A 118 -21.56 12.19 -1.78
C LYS A 118 -22.85 11.36 -1.70
N PHE A 119 -22.74 10.06 -1.45
CA PHE A 119 -23.89 9.15 -1.33
C PHE A 119 -24.34 8.95 0.13
N GLY A 120 -23.79 9.70 1.09
CA GLY A 120 -24.20 9.65 2.50
C GLY A 120 -23.85 8.33 3.21
N LEU A 121 -22.88 7.57 2.70
CA LEU A 121 -22.44 6.29 3.25
C LEU A 121 -21.46 6.46 4.43
N ALA A 122 -20.76 7.60 4.50
CA ALA A 122 -19.86 7.96 5.59
C ALA A 122 -19.75 9.49 5.75
N SER A 123 -19.39 9.94 6.95
CA SER A 123 -19.02 11.33 7.24
C SER A 123 -17.52 11.39 7.47
N ILE A 124 -16.76 11.79 6.45
CA ILE A 124 -15.29 11.84 6.43
C ILE A 124 -14.88 13.27 6.02
N THR A 125 -13.80 13.78 6.61
CA THR A 125 -13.20 15.06 6.22
C THR A 125 -12.53 14.93 4.86
N LEU A 126 -12.89 15.76 3.89
CA LEU A 126 -12.31 15.74 2.54
C LEU A 126 -11.16 16.73 2.34
N ASP A 127 -10.80 17.50 3.36
CA ASP A 127 -9.77 18.55 3.29
C ASP A 127 -8.36 18.04 3.65
N ASP A 128 -8.21 16.73 3.90
CA ASP A 128 -6.99 16.12 4.42
C ASP A 128 -6.15 15.41 3.34
N THR A 129 -6.56 15.44 2.06
CA THR A 129 -5.90 14.79 0.92
C THR A 129 -4.38 15.01 0.85
N ASN A 130 -3.90 16.20 1.22
CA ASN A 130 -2.47 16.50 1.22
C ASN A 130 -1.70 15.64 2.26
N TRP A 131 -2.30 15.42 3.42
CA TRP A 131 -1.75 14.57 4.47
C TRP A 131 -1.79 13.09 4.07
N ASP A 132 -2.81 12.67 3.35
CA ASP A 132 -2.96 11.30 2.88
C ASP A 132 -1.91 10.96 1.83
N ILE A 133 -1.69 11.86 0.87
CA ILE A 133 -0.62 11.75 -0.14
C ILE A 133 0.75 11.69 0.55
N LEU A 134 0.99 12.56 1.53
CA LEU A 134 2.24 12.57 2.28
C LEU A 134 2.46 11.24 3.02
N ALA A 135 1.46 10.79 3.78
CA ALA A 135 1.52 9.56 4.55
C ALA A 135 1.76 8.33 3.65
N ASN A 136 1.01 8.21 2.55
CA ASN A 136 1.17 7.17 1.55
C ASN A 136 2.60 7.15 0.98
N THR A 137 3.12 8.33 0.62
CA THR A 137 4.45 8.47 0.04
C THR A 137 5.54 8.09 1.03
N LEU A 138 5.43 8.53 2.29
CA LEU A 138 6.41 8.24 3.33
C LEU A 138 6.44 6.74 3.66
N GLY A 139 5.27 6.09 3.82
CA GLY A 139 5.20 4.65 4.09
C GLY A 139 5.79 3.83 2.94
N ALA A 140 5.43 4.15 1.69
CA ALA A 140 5.99 3.45 0.53
C ALA A 140 7.51 3.64 0.40
N SER A 141 8.00 4.85 0.69
CA SER A 141 9.43 5.17 0.70
C SER A 141 10.18 4.39 1.78
N ALA A 142 9.60 4.18 2.96
CA ALA A 142 10.20 3.38 4.02
C ALA A 142 10.45 1.94 3.56
N VAL A 143 9.48 1.31 2.89
CA VAL A 143 9.64 -0.04 2.33
C VAL A 143 10.72 -0.08 1.25
N TRP A 144 10.73 0.93 0.37
CA TRP A 144 11.73 1.03 -0.68
C TRP A 144 13.16 1.14 -0.13
N ILE A 145 13.37 2.05 0.83
CA ILE A 145 14.66 2.26 1.49
C ILE A 145 15.09 0.97 2.21
N GLY A 146 14.18 0.34 2.96
CA GLY A 146 14.45 -0.94 3.63
C GLY A 146 14.92 -2.02 2.65
N ARG A 147 14.26 -2.14 1.49
CA ARG A 147 14.68 -3.05 0.43
C ARG A 147 16.04 -2.68 -0.17
N ALA A 148 16.30 -1.40 -0.41
CA ALA A 148 17.58 -0.93 -0.95
C ALA A 148 18.74 -1.25 0.00
N LEU A 149 18.55 -1.01 1.30
CA LEU A 149 19.51 -1.34 2.35
C LEU A 149 19.77 -2.85 2.46
N ALA A 150 18.70 -3.67 2.45
CA ALA A 150 18.83 -5.13 2.46
C ALA A 150 19.64 -5.64 1.26
N ASN A 151 19.42 -5.08 0.07
CA ASN A 151 20.18 -5.42 -1.13
C ASN A 151 21.66 -5.01 -1.04
N LEU A 152 21.96 -3.87 -0.43
CA LEU A 152 23.34 -3.42 -0.20
C LEU A 152 24.06 -4.32 0.80
N ALA A 153 23.42 -4.67 1.91
CA ALA A 153 23.97 -5.57 2.92
C ALA A 153 24.26 -6.97 2.33
N ALA A 154 23.33 -7.52 1.55
CA ALA A 154 23.50 -8.81 0.88
C ALA A 154 24.66 -8.81 -0.14
N LYS A 155 24.94 -7.68 -0.80
CA LYS A 155 26.11 -7.53 -1.68
C LYS A 155 27.41 -7.46 -0.89
N LYS A 156 27.41 -6.79 0.26
CA LYS A 156 28.60 -6.64 1.11
C LYS A 156 29.05 -7.98 1.71
N GLY A 157 28.12 -8.84 2.14
CA GLY A 157 28.46 -10.17 2.69
C GLY A 157 28.88 -11.23 1.67
N ARG A 158 28.93 -10.89 0.37
CA ARG A 158 29.40 -11.78 -0.71
C ARG A 158 30.80 -11.40 -1.23
N ARG A 159 31.39 -10.33 -0.70
CA ARG A 159 32.77 -9.91 -0.97
C ARG A 159 33.64 -10.38 0.19
#